data_AF-A0A8J5QY98-F1
#
_entry.id   AF-A0A8J5QY98-F1
#
_cell.length_a   1.000
_cell.length_b   1.000
_cell.length_c   1.000
_cell.angle_alpha   90.00
_cell.angle_beta   90.00
_cell.angle_gamma   90.00
#
_symmetry.space_group_name_H-M   'P 1'
#
loop_
_entity.id
_entity.type
_entity.pdbx_description
1 polymer ?
#
loop_
_entity_poly.entity_id
_entity_poly.type
_entity_poly.pdbx_seq_one_letter_code
_entity_poly.pdbx_strand_id
1 'polypeptide(L)'
;MAENVPILEGFLCPVCMTDFKKPCQLTKHFEEDHNDDPEILKSLKDLFGKAKKKILKQDEIPNSFSQNLPIREKQQSPEINWGPQDIGATKSYTVYFRDIRNAKLERYSTETNKLLIRLDKLLLNLPSDPVDRKIHERNIVHWIDDKDVKLCPNCARSFHLARRKHHCRLCGAVMCHDCTEFLSLIDARKMTSPISVDDSAVSPTSSESPLADRIIRAGIGLSKLARSPSSGNLNSVLSLVNDRAGGEQYFRLCFHCKNLLDAREKLKIRHLSKPIISKFYETMRTYMEEAIRFMTMYNKMWESLSKGEMTYDLRDAQILRIKIAKVGENVDNISKKILAIGTADIDNPPQGQALKLHQMIRASAMIFLKEQLLTIPSLPSEEEYLALQESRRQKIEERIAYERQLEIEETLKERRRDHKIDHKNSQNITPVKNNEALMETSQGWTPSGAVAILPSASIDPIIEQMSNLRSYIKQAKAECKFDEVATLESNLRELQSAYFAMKQSNDG
;
A
#
# COMPACT_ATOMS: atom_id res chain seq x y z
N MET A 1 5.58 15.68 -53.49
CA MET A 1 4.12 15.85 -53.63
C MET A 1 3.51 14.61 -53.02
N ALA A 2 2.89 14.71 -51.84
CA ALA A 2 2.28 13.56 -51.18
C ALA A 2 0.93 13.27 -51.87
N GLU A 3 0.79 12.05 -52.40
CA GLU A 3 -0.42 11.59 -53.07
C GLU A 3 -1.58 11.47 -52.06
N ASN A 4 -2.74 12.01 -52.43
CA ASN A 4 -3.99 11.90 -51.68
C ASN A 4 -4.43 10.43 -51.64
N VAL A 5 -4.10 9.73 -50.54
CA VAL A 5 -4.71 8.43 -50.23
C VAL A 5 -6.16 8.69 -49.80
N PRO A 6 -7.17 8.07 -50.43
CA PRO A 6 -8.56 8.27 -50.04
C PRO A 6 -8.80 7.77 -48.62
N ILE A 7 -9.31 8.64 -47.76
CA ILE A 7 -9.74 8.28 -46.40
C ILE A 7 -10.95 7.37 -46.54
N LEU A 8 -10.79 6.11 -46.11
CA LEU A 8 -11.87 5.13 -46.08
C LEU A 8 -12.55 5.19 -44.71
N GLU A 9 -13.83 5.55 -44.69
CA GLU A 9 -14.64 5.67 -43.47
C GLU A 9 -15.74 4.59 -43.47
N GLY A 10 -15.88 3.83 -42.38
CA GLY A 10 -16.84 2.72 -42.28
C GLY A 10 -16.48 1.69 -41.23
N PHE A 11 -17.22 0.58 -41.15
CA PHE A 11 -16.91 -0.55 -40.27
C PHE A 11 -16.00 -1.54 -40.99
N LEU A 12 -14.77 -1.08 -41.25
CA LEU A 12 -13.76 -1.79 -42.02
C LEU A 12 -13.01 -2.81 -41.14
N CYS A 13 -12.84 -4.03 -41.64
CA CYS A 13 -11.94 -4.99 -41.01
C CYS A 13 -10.48 -4.54 -41.19
N PRO A 14 -9.68 -4.39 -40.12
CA PRO A 14 -8.32 -3.88 -40.22
C PRO A 14 -7.34 -4.86 -40.89
N VAL A 15 -7.73 -6.12 -41.07
CA VAL A 15 -6.90 -7.16 -41.68
C VAL A 15 -7.14 -7.23 -43.20
N CYS A 16 -8.41 -7.27 -43.62
CA CYS A 16 -8.78 -7.43 -45.04
C CYS A 16 -9.38 -6.16 -45.68
N MET A 17 -9.47 -5.05 -44.94
CA MET A 17 -9.99 -3.74 -45.37
C MET A 17 -11.40 -3.77 -45.99
N THR A 18 -12.21 -4.76 -45.63
CA THR A 18 -13.59 -4.91 -46.13
C THR A 18 -14.59 -4.21 -45.21
N ASP A 19 -15.54 -3.43 -45.76
CA ASP A 19 -16.56 -2.71 -44.99
C ASP A 19 -17.77 -3.61 -44.70
N PHE A 20 -18.02 -3.86 -43.42
CA PHE A 20 -19.13 -4.68 -42.97
C PHE A 20 -20.39 -3.87 -42.63
N LYS A 21 -20.38 -2.55 -42.84
CA LYS A 21 -21.50 -1.59 -42.70
C LYS A 21 -22.17 -1.49 -41.32
N LYS A 22 -22.06 -2.51 -40.48
CA LYS A 22 -22.62 -2.60 -39.13
C LYS A 22 -21.57 -3.17 -38.17
N PRO A 23 -21.48 -2.63 -36.93
CA PRO A 23 -20.51 -3.12 -35.95
C PRO A 23 -20.65 -4.61 -35.63
N CYS A 24 -21.89 -5.12 -35.59
CA CYS A 24 -22.16 -6.52 -35.26
C CYS A 24 -21.64 -7.49 -36.33
N GLN A 25 -21.64 -7.08 -37.60
CA GLN A 25 -21.18 -7.91 -38.72
C GLN A 25 -19.65 -7.89 -38.82
N LEU A 26 -19.02 -6.74 -38.59
CA LEU A 26 -17.57 -6.63 -38.43
C LEU A 26 -17.07 -7.50 -37.27
N THR A 27 -17.76 -7.43 -36.13
CA THR A 27 -17.40 -8.22 -34.94
C THR A 27 -17.52 -9.72 -35.23
N LYS A 28 -18.58 -10.15 -35.94
CA LYS A 28 -18.78 -11.55 -36.30
C LYS A 28 -17.70 -12.06 -37.26
N HIS A 29 -17.40 -11.29 -38.32
CA HIS A 29 -16.33 -11.61 -39.27
C HIS A 29 -14.96 -11.73 -38.58
N PHE A 30 -14.62 -10.78 -37.71
CA PHE A 30 -13.37 -10.82 -36.96
C PHE A 30 -13.28 -12.02 -36.01
N GLU A 31 -14.40 -12.47 -35.45
CA GLU A 31 -14.47 -13.64 -34.56
C GLU A 31 -14.44 -14.99 -35.31
N GLU A 32 -14.87 -15.03 -36.56
CA GLU A 32 -14.98 -16.27 -37.35
C GLU A 32 -13.76 -16.49 -38.26
N ASP A 33 -13.21 -15.42 -38.85
CA ASP A 33 -12.20 -15.53 -39.92
C ASP A 33 -10.76 -15.18 -39.47
N HIS A 34 -10.57 -14.73 -38.22
CA HIS A 34 -9.28 -14.29 -37.68
C HIS A 34 -8.99 -14.86 -36.27
N ASN A 35 -9.42 -16.08 -36.01
CA ASN A 35 -9.40 -16.72 -34.69
C ASN A 35 -8.34 -17.82 -34.59
N ASP A 36 -7.09 -17.43 -34.32
CA ASP A 36 -5.99 -18.38 -34.14
C ASP A 36 -5.90 -18.88 -32.67
N ASP A 37 -6.16 -20.19 -32.53
CA ASP A 37 -6.00 -21.09 -31.37
C ASP A 37 -7.10 -21.12 -30.25
N PRO A 38 -8.01 -22.12 -30.27
CA PRO A 38 -9.27 -22.09 -29.51
C PRO A 38 -9.20 -22.46 -28.01
N GLU A 39 -8.16 -23.12 -27.50
CA GLU A 39 -8.16 -23.58 -26.09
C GLU A 39 -7.63 -22.52 -25.11
N ILE A 40 -6.57 -21.81 -25.47
CA ILE A 40 -5.98 -20.74 -24.64
C ILE A 40 -6.89 -19.50 -24.67
N LEU A 41 -7.51 -19.20 -25.82
CA LEU A 41 -8.43 -18.09 -25.99
C LEU A 41 -9.76 -18.27 -25.26
N LYS A 42 -10.25 -19.50 -25.02
CA LYS A 42 -11.52 -19.68 -24.29
C LYS A 42 -11.43 -19.25 -22.82
N SER A 43 -10.31 -19.58 -22.16
CA SER A 43 -10.00 -19.13 -20.80
C SER A 43 -9.74 -17.62 -20.73
N LEU A 44 -9.03 -17.07 -21.73
CA LEU A 44 -8.70 -15.64 -21.82
C LEU A 44 -9.91 -14.77 -22.23
N LYS A 45 -10.78 -15.23 -23.12
CA LYS A 45 -12.01 -14.55 -23.56
C LYS A 45 -13.06 -14.55 -22.43
N ASP A 46 -13.06 -15.54 -21.55
CA ASP A 46 -13.87 -15.52 -20.33
C ASP A 46 -13.35 -14.54 -19.27
N LEU A 47 -12.03 -14.38 -19.11
CA LEU A 47 -11.42 -13.46 -18.13
C LEU A 47 -11.43 -12.01 -18.62
N PHE A 48 -10.84 -11.76 -19.79
CA PHE A 48 -10.75 -10.43 -20.39
C PHE A 48 -12.07 -10.01 -21.04
N GLY A 49 -12.88 -10.92 -21.57
CA GLY A 49 -14.18 -10.60 -22.16
C GLY A 49 -15.24 -10.31 -21.10
N LYS A 50 -15.20 -10.94 -19.91
CA LYS A 50 -16.07 -10.53 -18.77
C LYS A 50 -15.60 -9.20 -18.18
N ALA A 51 -14.29 -8.98 -18.00
CA ALA A 51 -13.78 -7.68 -17.57
C ALA A 51 -14.12 -6.57 -18.58
N LYS A 52 -13.82 -6.77 -19.87
CA LYS A 52 -14.11 -5.83 -20.97
C LYS A 52 -15.61 -5.61 -21.16
N LYS A 53 -16.47 -6.65 -21.23
CA LYS A 53 -17.94 -6.47 -21.33
C LYS A 53 -18.54 -5.87 -20.07
N LYS A 54 -18.03 -6.13 -18.85
CA LYS A 54 -18.59 -5.58 -17.60
C LYS A 54 -18.12 -4.14 -17.35
N ILE A 55 -16.90 -3.78 -17.78
CA ILE A 55 -16.38 -2.40 -17.80
C ILE A 55 -17.02 -1.56 -18.93
N LEU A 56 -17.35 -2.16 -20.08
CA LEU A 56 -18.06 -1.48 -21.17
C LEU A 56 -19.60 -1.44 -21.00
N LYS A 57 -20.22 -2.36 -20.25
CA LYS A 57 -21.69 -2.42 -20.08
C LYS A 57 -22.21 -1.90 -18.74
N GLN A 58 -21.36 -1.61 -17.76
CA GLN A 58 -21.79 -1.07 -16.48
C GLN A 58 -20.96 0.15 -16.10
N ASP A 59 -21.69 1.20 -15.77
CA ASP A 59 -21.25 2.57 -15.52
C ASP A 59 -20.89 3.30 -16.83
N GLU A 60 -21.93 3.80 -17.51
CA GLU A 60 -21.81 5.16 -18.05
C GLU A 60 -21.20 5.98 -16.91
N ILE A 61 -19.92 6.36 -17.05
CA ILE A 61 -19.38 7.45 -16.28
C ILE A 61 -20.44 8.54 -16.44
N PRO A 62 -21.10 9.05 -15.39
CA PRO A 62 -22.06 10.12 -15.57
C PRO A 62 -21.39 11.16 -16.46
N ASN A 63 -21.99 11.45 -17.61
CA ASN A 63 -21.47 12.36 -18.63
C ASN A 63 -21.20 13.79 -18.09
N SER A 64 -21.34 14.01 -16.79
CA SER A 64 -20.94 15.22 -16.07
C SER A 64 -19.42 15.43 -15.99
N PHE A 65 -18.58 14.51 -16.48
CA PHE A 65 -17.12 14.65 -16.37
C PHE A 65 -16.38 14.77 -17.72
N SER A 66 -17.10 14.82 -18.84
CA SER A 66 -16.57 15.28 -20.13
C SER A 66 -17.26 16.58 -20.51
N GLN A 67 -16.51 17.68 -20.33
CA GLN A 67 -16.75 19.05 -20.78
C GLN A 67 -18.01 19.29 -21.63
N ASN A 68 -19.09 19.72 -20.99
CA ASN A 68 -20.03 20.76 -21.46
C ASN A 68 -21.01 21.06 -20.33
N LEU A 69 -20.64 22.01 -19.46
CA LEU A 69 -21.54 22.58 -18.45
C LEU A 69 -22.69 23.31 -19.17
N PRO A 70 -23.96 22.92 -18.97
CA PRO A 70 -25.05 23.83 -19.25
C PRO A 70 -24.97 24.94 -18.20
N ILE A 71 -24.60 26.14 -18.65
CA ILE A 71 -24.74 27.38 -17.89
C ILE A 71 -26.24 27.54 -17.60
N ARG A 72 -26.67 27.14 -16.40
CA ARG A 72 -27.92 27.64 -15.84
C ARG A 72 -27.75 27.94 -14.36
N GLU A 73 -27.78 29.23 -14.12
CA GLU A 73 -27.77 29.95 -12.85
C GLU A 73 -28.54 29.25 -11.74
N LYS A 74 -27.85 28.93 -10.64
CA LYS A 74 -28.30 29.27 -9.29
C LYS A 74 -27.20 29.01 -8.24
N GLN A 75 -26.60 30.13 -7.84
CA GLN A 75 -26.15 30.45 -6.47
C GLN A 75 -25.27 29.41 -5.77
N GLN A 76 -24.07 29.21 -6.33
CA GLN A 76 -22.91 29.01 -5.49
C GLN A 76 -22.70 30.30 -4.68
N SER A 77 -22.65 30.22 -3.35
CA SER A 77 -21.75 31.12 -2.61
C SER A 77 -20.38 31.00 -3.28
N PRO A 78 -19.78 32.10 -3.75
CA PRO A 78 -18.75 32.04 -4.78
C PRO A 78 -17.54 31.29 -4.22
N GLU A 79 -17.27 30.11 -4.77
CA GLU A 79 -15.92 29.56 -4.76
C GLU A 79 -15.07 30.56 -5.54
N ILE A 80 -14.35 31.40 -4.81
CA ILE A 80 -13.45 32.39 -5.38
C ILE A 80 -12.35 31.62 -6.10
N ASN A 81 -12.49 31.53 -7.42
CA ASN A 81 -11.45 31.05 -8.30
C ASN A 81 -10.40 32.16 -8.43
N TRP A 82 -9.35 32.07 -7.59
CA TRP A 82 -8.19 32.94 -7.67
C TRP A 82 -7.32 32.52 -8.85
N GLY A 83 -7.72 32.85 -10.08
CA GLY A 83 -6.88 32.67 -11.27
C GLY A 83 -5.47 33.27 -11.10
N PRO A 84 -4.54 33.10 -12.05
CA PRO A 84 -3.21 33.71 -11.96
C PRO A 84 -3.33 35.18 -11.56
N GLN A 85 -2.81 35.52 -10.39
CA GLN A 85 -3.03 36.82 -9.76
C GLN A 85 -2.14 37.85 -10.46
N ASP A 86 -2.73 38.79 -11.20
CA ASP A 86 -2.01 39.96 -11.70
C ASP A 86 -1.50 40.83 -10.54
N ILE A 87 -0.42 41.59 -10.77
CA ILE A 87 0.31 42.38 -9.75
C ILE A 87 -0.67 43.20 -8.89
N GLY A 88 -0.88 42.73 -7.67
CA GLY A 88 -1.72 43.32 -6.64
C GLY A 88 -1.27 42.86 -5.26
N ALA A 89 -1.62 43.61 -4.22
CA ALA A 89 -1.18 43.29 -2.85
C ALA A 89 -2.04 42.17 -2.26
N THR A 90 -1.49 40.95 -2.22
CA THR A 90 -2.12 39.80 -1.53
C THR A 90 -1.73 39.77 -0.06
N LYS A 91 -2.71 39.68 0.84
CA LYS A 91 -2.50 39.54 2.29
C LYS A 91 -3.11 38.25 2.81
N SER A 92 -2.26 37.37 3.33
CA SER A 92 -2.68 36.14 3.99
C SER A 92 -2.97 36.39 5.48
N TYR A 93 -4.14 35.95 5.96
CA TYR A 93 -4.49 35.94 7.39
C TYR A 93 -4.17 34.61 8.06
N THR A 94 -3.53 33.67 7.37
CA THR A 94 -3.25 32.32 7.89
C THR A 94 -2.34 32.36 9.11
N VAL A 95 -1.44 33.34 9.20
CA VAL A 95 -0.59 33.54 10.40
C VAL A 95 -1.45 34.00 11.58
N TYR A 96 -2.20 35.10 11.43
CA TYR A 96 -3.11 35.61 12.46
C TYR A 96 -4.12 34.56 12.96
N PHE A 97 -4.73 33.79 12.04
CA PHE A 97 -5.62 32.69 12.38
C PHE A 97 -4.90 31.61 13.20
N ARG A 98 -3.69 31.21 12.78
CA ARG A 98 -2.89 30.22 13.50
C ARG A 98 -2.54 30.70 14.90
N ASP A 99 -2.18 31.98 15.07
CA ASP A 99 -1.83 32.53 16.37
C ASP A 99 -3.01 32.48 17.35
N ILE A 100 -4.20 32.93 16.92
CA ILE A 100 -5.43 32.84 17.72
C ILE A 100 -5.79 31.39 18.04
N ARG A 101 -5.73 30.52 17.04
CA ARG A 101 -6.06 29.09 17.19
C ARG A 101 -5.09 28.42 18.15
N ASN A 102 -3.79 28.65 18.00
CA ASN A 102 -2.73 28.05 18.81
C ASN A 102 -2.87 28.50 20.27
N ALA A 103 -3.08 29.78 20.53
CA ALA A 103 -3.31 30.29 21.88
C ALA A 103 -4.51 29.61 22.56
N LYS A 104 -5.61 29.39 21.83
CA LYS A 104 -6.78 28.65 22.35
C LYS A 104 -6.45 27.18 22.59
N LEU A 105 -5.82 26.51 21.64
CA LEU A 105 -5.46 25.09 21.74
C LEU A 105 -4.46 24.84 22.87
N GLU A 106 -3.49 25.72 23.06
CA GLU A 106 -2.51 25.67 24.14
C GLU A 106 -3.19 25.70 25.50
N ARG A 107 -4.19 26.56 25.70
CA ARG A 107 -4.98 26.57 26.94
C ARG A 107 -5.70 25.24 27.20
N TYR A 108 -6.33 24.64 26.20
CA TYR A 108 -6.99 23.34 26.37
C TYR A 108 -5.99 22.21 26.60
N SER A 109 -4.87 22.22 25.87
CA SER A 109 -3.82 21.21 25.97
C SER A 109 -3.15 21.24 27.33
N THR A 110 -2.75 22.42 27.81
CA THR A 110 -2.11 22.60 29.11
C THR A 110 -3.01 22.15 30.25
N GLU A 111 -4.27 22.57 30.26
CA GLU A 111 -5.24 22.14 31.30
C GLU A 111 -5.48 20.63 31.25
N THR A 112 -5.67 20.04 30.06
CA THR A 112 -5.88 18.59 29.94
C THR A 112 -4.64 17.79 30.35
N ASN A 113 -3.44 18.22 29.96
CA ASN A 113 -2.19 17.57 30.33
C ASN A 113 -1.96 17.62 31.85
N LYS A 114 -2.28 18.74 32.51
CA LYS A 114 -2.26 18.82 33.99
C LYS A 114 -3.18 17.78 34.62
N LEU A 115 -4.38 17.59 34.08
CA LEU A 115 -5.31 16.57 34.58
C LEU A 115 -4.77 15.16 34.38
N LEU A 116 -4.20 14.84 33.22
CA LEU A 116 -3.60 13.52 32.96
C LEU A 116 -2.42 13.23 33.89
N ILE A 117 -1.53 14.19 34.10
CA ILE A 117 -0.39 14.04 35.01
C ILE A 117 -0.88 13.80 36.45
N ARG A 118 -1.92 14.53 36.88
CA ARG A 118 -2.54 14.30 38.20
C ARG A 118 -3.21 12.93 38.27
N LEU A 119 -3.94 12.53 37.23
CA LEU A 119 -4.59 11.23 37.15
C LEU A 119 -3.56 10.09 37.25
N ASP A 120 -2.43 10.22 36.55
CA ASP A 120 -1.32 9.26 36.61
C ASP A 120 -0.72 9.19 38.02
N LYS A 121 -0.43 10.34 38.63
CA LYS A 121 0.02 10.40 40.03
C LYS A 121 -0.95 9.76 41.01
N LEU A 122 -2.26 9.95 40.82
CA LEU A 122 -3.29 9.32 41.65
C LEU A 122 -3.32 7.80 41.49
N LEU A 123 -3.02 7.29 40.30
CA LEU A 123 -2.93 5.85 40.02
C LEU A 123 -1.63 5.22 40.54
N LEU A 124 -0.54 5.98 40.57
CA LEU A 124 0.76 5.51 41.09
C LEU A 124 0.66 5.20 42.58
N ASN A 125 1.01 3.96 42.95
CA ASN A 125 0.99 3.45 44.34
C ASN A 125 -0.35 3.64 45.06
N LEU A 126 -1.48 3.51 44.34
CA LEU A 126 -2.81 3.69 44.89
C LEU A 126 -3.05 2.73 46.09
N PRO A 127 -3.26 3.26 47.32
CA PRO A 127 -3.50 2.43 48.49
C PRO A 127 -4.86 1.71 48.41
N SER A 128 -4.90 0.47 48.91
CA SER A 128 -6.14 -0.32 49.02
C SER A 128 -7.03 0.15 50.18
N ASP A 129 -6.42 0.66 51.25
CA ASP A 129 -7.14 1.16 52.42
C ASP A 129 -7.80 2.53 52.10
N PRO A 130 -9.09 2.73 52.44
CA PRO A 130 -9.83 3.95 52.12
C PRO A 130 -9.29 5.20 52.84
N VAL A 131 -8.70 5.07 54.03
CA VAL A 131 -8.13 6.19 54.79
C VAL A 131 -6.82 6.62 54.13
N ASP A 132 -5.91 5.68 53.87
CA ASP A 132 -4.64 5.94 53.22
C ASP A 132 -4.83 6.50 51.81
N ARG A 133 -5.82 5.97 51.08
CA ARG A 133 -6.20 6.49 49.76
C ARG A 133 -6.64 7.94 49.83
N LYS A 134 -7.44 8.33 50.82
CA LYS A 134 -7.89 9.72 50.96
C LYS A 134 -6.72 10.65 51.27
N ILE A 135 -5.74 10.20 52.06
CA ILE A 135 -4.51 10.93 52.34
C ILE A 135 -3.68 11.08 51.05
N HIS A 136 -3.50 10.00 50.30
CA HIS A 136 -2.84 9.99 48.98
C HIS A 136 -3.49 10.97 48.00
N GLU A 137 -4.82 10.93 47.87
CA GLU A 137 -5.58 11.83 47.00
C GLU A 137 -5.36 13.31 47.36
N ARG A 138 -5.34 13.65 48.66
CA ARG A 138 -5.13 15.02 49.16
C ARG A 138 -3.68 15.48 49.03
N ASN A 139 -2.71 14.58 49.15
CA ASN A 139 -1.29 14.90 48.95
C ASN A 139 -0.99 15.25 47.49
N ILE A 140 -1.70 14.65 46.54
CA ILE A 140 -1.51 14.89 45.11
C ILE A 140 -2.30 16.10 44.63
N VAL A 141 -3.54 16.26 45.10
CA VAL A 141 -4.45 17.34 44.69
C VAL A 141 -4.89 18.12 45.91
N HIS A 142 -4.56 19.41 45.94
CA HIS A 142 -5.03 20.32 46.97
C HIS A 142 -6.55 20.51 46.89
N TRP A 143 -7.26 20.15 47.94
CA TRP A 143 -8.71 20.27 48.03
C TRP A 143 -9.08 21.60 48.68
N ILE A 144 -9.99 22.34 48.03
CA ILE A 144 -10.50 23.60 48.56
C ILE A 144 -11.29 23.33 49.85
N ASP A 145 -11.10 24.15 50.88
CA ASP A 145 -11.85 24.03 52.13
C ASP A 145 -13.35 24.26 51.86
N ASP A 146 -14.17 23.40 52.45
CA ASP A 146 -15.62 23.51 52.34
C ASP A 146 -16.11 24.88 52.82
N LYS A 147 -15.46 25.52 53.80
CA LYS A 147 -15.89 26.82 54.34
C LYS A 147 -15.87 27.95 53.31
N ASP A 148 -14.95 27.88 52.36
CA ASP A 148 -14.73 28.92 51.36
C ASP A 148 -15.73 28.82 50.19
N VAL A 149 -16.45 27.70 50.08
CA VAL A 149 -17.37 27.44 48.97
C VAL A 149 -18.82 27.45 49.42
N LYS A 150 -19.53 28.54 49.12
CA LYS A 150 -20.97 28.71 49.44
C LYS A 150 -21.90 28.16 48.35
N LEU A 151 -21.48 28.24 47.08
CA LEU A 151 -22.25 27.84 45.91
C LEU A 151 -21.48 26.81 45.08
N CYS A 152 -22.17 25.89 44.41
CA CYS A 152 -21.53 24.97 43.47
C CYS A 152 -20.98 25.74 42.25
N PRO A 153 -19.67 25.65 41.91
CA PRO A 153 -19.10 26.39 40.79
C PRO A 153 -19.68 26.04 39.41
N ASN A 154 -20.29 24.86 39.25
CA ASN A 154 -20.85 24.42 37.97
C ASN A 154 -22.31 24.86 37.75
N CYS A 155 -23.17 24.75 38.78
CA CYS A 155 -24.60 25.07 38.65
C CYS A 155 -25.05 26.31 39.45
N ALA A 156 -24.13 26.96 40.16
CA ALA A 156 -24.36 28.14 41.03
C ALA A 156 -25.38 27.94 42.18
N ARG A 157 -25.88 26.72 42.42
CA ARG A 157 -26.82 26.44 43.52
C ARG A 157 -26.10 26.37 44.88
N SER A 158 -26.75 26.91 45.92
CA SER A 158 -26.25 26.92 47.29
C SER A 158 -26.17 25.53 47.92
N PHE A 159 -25.17 25.28 48.75
CA PHE A 159 -25.08 24.05 49.53
C PHE A 159 -25.97 24.10 50.78
N HIS A 160 -26.57 22.97 51.14
CA HIS A 160 -27.41 22.79 52.34
C HIS A 160 -27.45 21.30 52.73
N LEU A 161 -28.16 20.90 53.79
CA LEU A 161 -28.14 19.51 54.30
C LEU A 161 -28.43 18.44 53.25
N ALA A 162 -29.36 18.72 52.31
CA ALA A 162 -29.72 17.82 51.22
C ALA A 162 -28.80 17.95 49.98
N ARG A 163 -28.19 19.12 49.75
CA ARG A 163 -27.20 19.35 48.68
C ARG A 163 -25.81 19.45 49.31
N ARG A 164 -25.19 18.30 49.51
CA ARG A 164 -23.86 18.18 50.16
C ARG A 164 -22.72 18.53 49.22
N LYS A 165 -21.56 18.80 49.82
CA LYS A 165 -20.31 19.17 49.17
C LYS A 165 -19.50 17.91 48.81
N HIS A 166 -18.91 17.91 47.63
CA HIS A 166 -18.06 16.82 47.13
C HIS A 166 -16.84 17.35 46.38
N HIS A 167 -15.65 16.88 46.73
CA HIS A 167 -14.42 17.27 46.02
C HIS A 167 -14.21 16.48 44.73
N CYS A 168 -13.82 17.19 43.67
CA CYS A 168 -13.23 16.59 42.48
C CYS A 168 -11.82 16.08 42.79
N ARG A 169 -11.53 14.82 42.51
CA ARG A 169 -10.23 14.21 42.78
C ARG A 169 -9.10 14.73 41.89
N LEU A 170 -9.39 15.36 40.75
CA LEU A 170 -8.37 15.88 39.82
C LEU A 170 -8.07 17.36 39.96
N CYS A 171 -9.03 18.18 40.38
CA CYS A 171 -8.84 19.63 40.53
C CYS A 171 -9.08 20.15 41.95
N GLY A 172 -9.61 19.33 42.86
CA GLY A 172 -9.84 19.73 44.25
C GLY A 172 -11.04 20.65 44.48
N ALA A 173 -11.76 21.04 43.42
CA ALA A 173 -12.93 21.91 43.54
C ALA A 173 -14.12 21.20 44.20
N VAL A 174 -14.92 21.97 44.95
CA VAL A 174 -16.11 21.51 45.67
C VAL A 174 -17.35 21.63 44.78
N MET A 175 -18.06 20.52 44.58
CA MET A 175 -19.22 20.39 43.68
C MET A 175 -20.41 19.74 44.41
N CYS A 176 -21.63 19.89 43.88
CA CYS A 176 -22.77 19.08 44.31
C CYS A 176 -22.80 17.74 43.57
N HIS A 177 -23.58 16.77 44.06
CA HIS A 177 -23.68 15.45 43.45
C HIS A 177 -24.02 15.52 41.96
N ASP A 178 -25.04 16.31 41.59
CA ASP A 178 -25.52 16.51 40.21
C ASP A 178 -24.47 17.09 39.24
N CYS A 179 -23.34 17.58 39.76
CA CYS A 179 -22.27 18.20 38.97
C CYS A 179 -20.97 17.38 39.02
N THR A 180 -21.07 16.14 39.47
CA THR A 180 -19.95 15.19 39.53
C THR A 180 -20.30 13.87 38.85
N GLU A 181 -19.28 13.22 38.32
CA GLU A 181 -19.36 11.90 37.71
C GLU A 181 -18.24 11.02 38.27
N PHE A 182 -18.37 9.70 38.10
CA PHE A 182 -17.35 8.75 38.49
C PHE A 182 -16.55 8.27 37.27
N LEU A 183 -15.23 8.24 37.42
CA LEU A 183 -14.31 7.63 36.47
C LEU A 183 -13.80 6.31 37.06
N SER A 184 -13.99 5.21 36.35
CA SER A 184 -13.49 3.89 36.76
C SER A 184 -11.95 3.87 36.79
N LEU A 185 -11.34 3.07 37.67
CA LEU A 185 -9.88 2.90 37.63
C LEU A 185 -9.38 2.30 36.31
N ILE A 186 -10.19 1.48 35.64
CA ILE A 186 -9.83 0.87 34.34
C ILE A 186 -9.70 1.97 33.29
N ASP A 187 -10.68 2.85 33.18
CA ASP A 187 -10.67 3.94 32.20
C ASP A 187 -9.59 4.97 32.53
N ALA A 188 -9.39 5.25 33.82
CA ALA A 188 -8.29 6.11 34.27
C ALA A 188 -6.91 5.60 33.79
N ARG A 189 -6.64 4.28 33.93
CA ARG A 189 -5.39 3.67 33.45
C ARG A 189 -5.27 3.70 31.92
N LYS A 190 -6.36 3.48 31.18
CA LYS A 190 -6.37 3.58 29.71
C LYS A 190 -6.02 4.99 29.22
N MET A 191 -6.49 6.01 29.93
CA MET A 191 -6.23 7.42 29.61
C MET A 191 -4.78 7.83 29.86
N THR A 192 -4.11 7.24 30.86
CA THR A 192 -2.71 7.57 31.21
C THR A 192 -1.68 6.66 30.55
N SER A 193 -2.06 5.48 30.05
CA SER A 193 -1.14 4.60 29.33
C SER A 193 -0.57 5.29 28.08
N PRO A 194 0.76 5.26 27.86
CA PRO A 194 1.31 5.54 26.55
C PRO A 194 0.73 4.54 25.56
N ILE A 195 0.41 5.01 24.35
CA ILE A 195 -0.12 4.15 23.28
C ILE A 195 1.01 3.19 22.91
N SER A 196 0.88 1.91 23.26
CA SER A 196 1.59 0.86 22.54
C SER A 196 0.97 0.84 21.14
N VAL A 197 1.71 1.33 20.15
CA VAL A 197 1.43 1.05 18.75
C VAL A 197 1.44 -0.47 18.62
N ASP A 198 0.26 -1.04 18.41
CA ASP A 198 0.07 -2.47 18.26
C ASP A 198 0.62 -2.87 16.88
N ASP A 199 1.90 -3.22 16.84
CA ASP A 199 2.55 -3.89 15.72
C ASP A 199 2.23 -5.39 15.81
N SER A 200 0.95 -5.72 15.64
CA SER A 200 0.46 -7.10 15.67
C SER A 200 -0.09 -7.44 14.28
N ALA A 201 0.83 -7.50 13.30
CA ALA A 201 0.58 -8.14 12.01
C ALA A 201 1.85 -8.76 11.38
N VAL A 202 2.77 -9.35 12.15
CA VAL A 202 3.68 -10.41 11.65
C VAL A 202 4.06 -11.35 12.81
N SER A 203 3.98 -12.66 12.56
CA SER A 203 4.03 -13.74 13.56
C SER A 203 5.45 -14.09 14.09
N PRO A 204 5.63 -15.21 14.82
CA PRO A 204 6.22 -15.27 16.15
C PRO A 204 7.74 -15.56 16.13
N THR A 205 8.48 -15.01 17.09
CA THR A 205 9.58 -15.65 17.84
C THR A 205 10.45 -14.59 18.53
N SER A 206 11.10 -15.02 19.61
CA SER A 206 12.15 -14.33 20.40
C SER A 206 11.72 -13.25 21.41
N SER A 207 11.65 -13.72 22.65
CA SER A 207 12.31 -13.18 23.86
C SER A 207 12.03 -11.75 24.35
N GLU A 208 11.35 -11.74 25.50
CA GLU A 208 11.42 -10.80 26.63
C GLU A 208 10.98 -9.34 26.41
N SER A 209 9.75 -9.05 26.86
CA SER A 209 9.26 -7.68 27.07
C SER A 209 9.33 -7.29 28.56
N PRO A 210 9.53 -6.00 28.93
CA PRO A 210 9.75 -5.56 30.32
C PRO A 210 8.45 -5.39 31.13
N LEU A 211 7.36 -6.06 30.76
CA LEU A 211 6.01 -5.79 31.30
C LEU A 211 5.64 -6.62 32.53
N ALA A 212 6.42 -7.64 32.89
CA ALA A 212 6.16 -8.46 34.07
C ALA A 212 6.52 -7.77 35.41
N ASP A 213 7.35 -6.72 35.39
CA ASP A 213 7.98 -6.18 36.60
C ASP A 213 7.12 -5.16 37.37
N ARG A 214 5.98 -4.72 36.79
CA ARG A 214 5.05 -3.79 37.44
C ARG A 214 3.88 -4.45 38.17
N ILE A 215 3.63 -5.74 37.96
CA ILE A 215 2.50 -6.46 38.58
C ILE A 215 2.90 -7.11 39.92
N ILE A 216 4.19 -7.37 40.16
CA ILE A 216 4.66 -8.07 41.38
C ILE A 216 4.82 -7.12 42.59
N ARG A 217 4.69 -5.79 42.40
CA ARG A 217 4.84 -4.81 43.50
C ARG A 217 3.55 -4.50 44.28
N ALA A 218 2.46 -5.22 44.01
CA ALA A 218 1.25 -5.20 44.83
C ALA A 218 1.31 -6.38 45.83
N GLY A 219 2.01 -6.16 46.94
CA GLY A 219 2.15 -7.15 48.02
C GLY A 219 0.80 -7.49 48.65
N ILE A 220 0.18 -8.59 48.20
CA ILE A 220 -0.96 -9.22 48.87
C ILE A 220 -0.38 -10.19 49.90
N GLY A 221 -0.11 -9.68 51.10
CA GLY A 221 0.22 -10.46 52.29
C GLY A 221 -1.00 -10.56 53.21
N LEU A 222 -1.51 -11.77 53.37
CA LEU A 222 -2.57 -12.12 54.33
C LEU A 222 -2.02 -12.10 55.76
N SER A 223 -2.49 -11.20 56.63
CA SER A 223 -2.53 -11.45 58.08
C SER A 223 -3.55 -10.60 58.85
N LYS A 224 -4.17 -11.31 59.80
CA LYS A 224 -5.31 -11.03 60.70
C LYS A 224 -5.07 -9.96 61.80
N LEU A 225 -6.20 -9.38 62.24
CA LEU A 225 -6.65 -9.02 63.63
C LEU A 225 -6.33 -7.64 64.29
N ALA A 226 -7.43 -6.88 64.46
CA ALA A 226 -8.01 -6.27 65.69
C ALA A 226 -7.65 -4.85 66.23
N ARG A 227 -8.71 -3.98 66.28
CA ARG A 227 -9.25 -3.11 67.39
C ARG A 227 -8.28 -2.17 68.16
N SER A 228 -8.52 -0.88 68.47
CA SER A 228 -9.66 0.08 68.53
C SER A 228 -9.10 1.54 68.62
N PRO A 229 -9.75 2.56 69.24
CA PRO A 229 -10.64 3.56 68.61
C PRO A 229 -10.14 5.02 68.74
N SER A 230 -10.57 5.93 67.85
CA SER A 230 -10.70 7.34 68.24
C SER A 230 -11.77 8.07 67.42
N SER A 231 -12.53 8.85 68.17
CA SER A 231 -13.73 9.60 67.87
C SER A 231 -13.51 10.76 66.88
N GLY A 232 -14.38 10.89 65.87
CA GLY A 232 -14.47 12.12 65.09
C GLY A 232 -15.33 12.04 63.82
N ASN A 233 -16.52 12.66 63.87
CA ASN A 233 -17.40 13.05 62.75
C ASN A 233 -18.09 11.95 61.91
N LEU A 234 -19.34 11.68 62.27
CA LEU A 234 -20.31 10.78 61.61
C LEU A 234 -20.79 11.21 60.20
N ASN A 235 -20.17 12.19 59.57
CA ASN A 235 -20.52 12.60 58.20
C ASN A 235 -19.92 11.70 57.10
N SER A 236 -19.04 10.76 57.48
CA SER A 236 -18.27 9.92 56.54
C SER A 236 -18.91 8.56 56.20
N VAL A 237 -20.01 8.17 56.85
CA VAL A 237 -20.58 6.82 56.69
C VAL A 237 -21.59 6.72 55.53
N LEU A 238 -22.12 7.85 55.04
CA LEU A 238 -23.13 7.83 53.98
C LEU A 238 -22.57 7.55 52.57
N SER A 239 -21.25 7.51 52.39
CA SER A 239 -20.65 6.99 51.14
C SER A 239 -20.59 5.46 51.09
N LEU A 240 -20.94 4.76 52.18
CA LEU A 240 -20.89 3.29 52.25
C LEU A 240 -22.23 2.61 51.93
N VAL A 241 -23.30 3.38 51.66
CA VAL A 241 -24.66 2.81 51.53
C VAL A 241 -25.17 2.78 50.09
N ASN A 242 -24.32 3.06 49.09
CA ASN A 242 -24.74 2.94 47.69
C ASN A 242 -23.91 1.99 46.80
N ASP A 243 -22.94 1.24 47.35
CA ASP A 243 -22.25 0.17 46.59
C ASP A 243 -22.83 -1.19 46.96
N ARG A 244 -23.88 -1.60 46.24
CA ARG A 244 -24.23 -3.02 46.12
C ARG A 244 -23.42 -3.62 44.98
N ALA A 245 -22.52 -4.55 45.34
CA ALA A 245 -21.92 -5.59 44.49
C ALA A 245 -20.95 -5.13 43.39
N GLY A 246 -19.68 -4.96 43.78
CA GLY A 246 -18.53 -4.94 42.87
C GLY A 246 -17.38 -4.15 43.49
N GLY A 247 -16.19 -4.74 43.62
CA GLY A 247 -14.99 -4.07 44.14
C GLY A 247 -14.43 -2.97 43.22
N GLU A 248 -15.29 -2.30 42.44
CA GLU A 248 -14.89 -1.30 41.46
C GLU A 248 -14.62 0.04 42.14
N GLN A 249 -13.34 0.33 42.27
CA GLN A 249 -12.87 1.61 42.76
C GLN A 249 -13.02 2.70 41.68
N TYR A 250 -13.39 3.91 42.10
CA TYR A 250 -13.63 5.05 41.20
C TYR A 250 -13.00 6.35 41.69
N PHE A 251 -12.75 7.28 40.77
CA PHE A 251 -12.43 8.67 41.07
C PHE A 251 -13.65 9.56 40.80
N ARG A 252 -14.05 10.37 41.78
CA ARG A 252 -15.11 11.37 41.57
C ARG A 252 -14.54 12.61 40.90
N LEU A 253 -15.06 12.97 39.73
CA LEU A 253 -14.64 14.12 38.94
C LEU A 253 -15.76 15.15 38.82
N CYS A 254 -15.43 16.42 38.65
CA CYS A 254 -16.40 17.40 38.17
C CYS A 254 -16.58 17.25 36.65
N PHE A 255 -17.73 17.69 36.12
CA PHE A 255 -18.00 17.63 34.68
C PHE A 255 -16.95 18.34 33.83
N HIS A 256 -16.38 19.45 34.31
CA HIS A 256 -15.31 20.14 33.57
C HIS A 256 -14.08 19.24 33.34
N CYS A 257 -13.57 18.59 34.40
CA CYS A 257 -12.43 17.69 34.29
C CYS A 257 -12.76 16.46 33.43
N LYS A 258 -13.95 15.89 33.58
CA LYS A 258 -14.40 14.74 32.78
C LYS A 258 -14.48 15.09 31.29
N ASN A 259 -15.08 16.24 30.96
CA ASN A 259 -15.21 16.70 29.57
C ASN A 259 -13.85 16.92 28.90
N LEU A 260 -12.86 17.46 29.63
CA LEU A 260 -11.50 17.62 29.10
C LEU A 260 -10.84 16.26 28.81
N LEU A 261 -10.95 15.30 29.73
CA LEU A 261 -10.43 13.94 29.53
C LEU A 261 -11.12 13.23 28.35
N ASP A 262 -12.45 13.27 28.29
CA ASP A 262 -13.22 12.65 27.21
C ASP A 262 -12.95 13.29 25.84
N ALA A 263 -12.80 14.61 25.79
CA ALA A 263 -12.45 15.31 24.56
C ALA A 263 -11.09 14.84 24.03
N ARG A 264 -10.12 14.59 24.92
CA ARG A 264 -8.83 14.04 24.54
C ARG A 264 -8.91 12.58 24.14
N GLU A 265 -9.68 11.75 24.82
CA GLU A 265 -9.87 10.34 24.42
C GLU A 265 -10.53 10.26 23.04
N LYS A 266 -11.56 11.08 22.77
CA LYS A 266 -12.16 11.20 21.43
C LYS A 266 -11.16 11.68 20.38
N LEU A 267 -10.20 12.54 20.74
CA LEU A 267 -9.14 12.96 19.83
C LEU A 267 -8.14 11.82 19.57
N LYS A 268 -7.75 11.08 20.62
CA LYS A 268 -6.89 9.89 20.54
C LYS A 268 -7.50 8.82 19.63
N ILE A 269 -8.78 8.50 19.84
CA ILE A 269 -9.55 7.57 19.00
C ILE A 269 -9.59 8.07 17.55
N ARG A 270 -9.84 9.37 17.31
CA ARG A 270 -9.83 9.93 15.94
C ARG A 270 -8.47 9.85 15.24
N HIS A 271 -7.37 10.05 15.97
CA HIS A 271 -6.03 9.90 15.39
C HIS A 271 -5.66 8.44 15.12
N LEU A 272 -6.14 7.50 15.94
CA LEU A 272 -5.85 6.07 15.81
C LEU A 272 -6.82 5.34 14.87
N SER A 273 -8.03 5.85 14.69
CA SER A 273 -9.01 5.27 13.78
C SER A 273 -8.67 5.64 12.33
N LYS A 274 -7.85 4.81 11.68
CA LYS A 274 -7.81 4.78 10.22
C LYS A 274 -9.19 4.34 9.73
N PRO A 275 -9.94 5.19 8.99
CA PRO A 275 -11.22 4.80 8.44
C PRO A 275 -11.07 3.52 7.59
N ILE A 276 -12.08 2.66 7.60
CA ILE A 276 -12.07 1.41 6.84
C ILE A 276 -11.80 1.67 5.35
N ILE A 277 -12.33 2.78 4.82
CA ILE A 277 -12.05 3.24 3.46
C ILE A 277 -10.56 3.51 3.19
N SER A 278 -9.80 4.01 4.16
CA SER A 278 -8.34 4.22 4.02
C SER A 278 -7.63 2.89 3.78
N LYS A 279 -7.99 1.85 4.54
CA LYS A 279 -7.41 0.51 4.38
C LYS A 279 -7.72 -0.05 2.99
N PHE A 280 -8.98 0.01 2.55
CA PHE A 280 -9.35 -0.45 1.21
C PHE A 280 -8.66 0.35 0.11
N TYR A 281 -8.55 1.67 0.25
CA TYR A 281 -7.88 2.53 -0.72
C TYR A 281 -6.38 2.20 -0.79
N GLU A 282 -5.71 2.07 0.35
CA GLU A 282 -4.29 1.67 0.42
C GLU A 282 -4.06 0.32 -0.28
N THR A 283 -4.90 -0.69 -0.01
CA THR A 283 -4.83 -1.98 -0.71
C THR A 283 -5.10 -1.87 -2.22
N MET A 284 -6.05 -1.02 -2.63
CA MET A 284 -6.32 -0.78 -4.05
C MET A 284 -5.09 -0.17 -4.72
N ARG A 285 -4.42 0.79 -4.07
CA ARG A 285 -3.22 1.46 -4.56
C ARG A 285 -2.05 0.50 -4.71
N THR A 286 -1.83 -0.41 -3.76
CA THR A 286 -0.78 -1.43 -3.89
C THR A 286 -0.99 -2.33 -5.11
N TYR A 287 -2.24 -2.72 -5.39
CA TYR A 287 -2.55 -3.46 -6.62
C TYR A 287 -2.34 -2.61 -7.88
N MET A 288 -2.69 -1.32 -7.88
CA MET A 288 -2.42 -0.45 -9.03
C MET A 288 -0.91 -0.33 -9.32
N GLU A 289 -0.08 -0.20 -8.28
CA GLU A 289 1.38 -0.16 -8.41
C GLU A 289 1.95 -1.49 -8.93
N GLU A 290 1.44 -2.62 -8.43
CA GLU A 290 1.81 -3.94 -8.90
C GLU A 290 1.45 -4.14 -10.39
N ALA A 291 0.26 -3.69 -10.82
CA ALA A 291 -0.15 -3.71 -12.22
C ALA A 291 0.78 -2.86 -13.11
N ILE A 292 1.18 -1.67 -12.67
CA ILE A 292 2.12 -0.82 -13.42
C ILE A 292 3.47 -1.54 -13.59
N ARG A 293 3.98 -2.17 -12.52
CA ARG A 293 5.23 -2.95 -12.58
C ARG A 293 5.14 -4.10 -13.58
N PHE A 294 4.07 -4.89 -13.52
CA PHE A 294 3.86 -5.99 -14.48
C PHE A 294 3.69 -5.49 -15.91
N MET A 295 2.96 -4.40 -16.11
CA MET A 295 2.77 -3.79 -17.44
C MET A 295 4.09 -3.31 -18.05
N THR A 296 4.95 -2.71 -17.23
CA THR A 296 6.27 -2.23 -17.68
C THR A 296 7.13 -3.38 -18.19
N MET A 297 7.15 -4.50 -17.46
CA MET A 297 7.88 -5.69 -17.87
C MET A 297 7.23 -6.37 -19.09
N TYR A 298 5.90 -6.45 -19.11
CA TYR A 298 5.16 -7.00 -20.24
C TYR A 298 5.43 -6.25 -21.54
N ASN A 299 5.48 -4.91 -21.50
CA ASN A 299 5.80 -4.11 -22.69
C ASN A 299 7.21 -4.40 -23.22
N LYS A 300 8.20 -4.60 -22.34
CA LYS A 300 9.56 -5.02 -22.75
C LYS A 300 9.54 -6.39 -23.43
N MET A 301 8.87 -7.36 -22.81
CA MET A 301 8.74 -8.71 -23.38
C MET A 301 8.03 -8.67 -24.73
N TRP A 302 6.92 -7.93 -24.82
CA TRP A 302 6.16 -7.76 -26.06
C TRP A 302 7.02 -7.12 -27.15
N GLU A 303 7.76 -6.06 -26.85
CA GLU A 303 8.62 -5.39 -27.84
C GLU A 303 9.70 -6.35 -28.39
N SER A 304 10.35 -7.11 -27.51
CA SER A 304 11.37 -8.10 -27.88
C SER A 304 10.78 -9.23 -28.74
N LEU A 305 9.67 -9.84 -28.27
CA LEU A 305 8.97 -10.92 -28.97
C LEU A 305 8.42 -10.47 -30.33
N SER A 306 7.89 -9.24 -30.42
CA SER A 306 7.40 -8.66 -31.68
C SER A 306 8.50 -8.47 -32.73
N LYS A 307 9.77 -8.38 -32.30
CA LYS A 307 10.94 -8.32 -33.17
C LYS A 307 11.54 -9.71 -33.46
N GLY A 308 10.91 -10.80 -33.00
CA GLY A 308 11.41 -12.17 -33.15
C GLY A 308 12.65 -12.47 -32.31
N GLU A 309 12.84 -11.77 -31.18
CA GLU A 309 13.95 -12.00 -30.27
C GLU A 309 13.68 -13.16 -29.33
N MET A 310 14.75 -13.89 -28.97
CA MET A 310 14.69 -15.02 -28.04
C MET A 310 15.06 -14.64 -26.61
N THR A 311 15.19 -13.35 -26.32
CA THR A 311 15.59 -12.85 -24.99
C THR A 311 14.56 -13.24 -23.93
N TYR A 312 13.28 -13.24 -24.30
CA TYR A 312 12.18 -13.59 -23.40
C TYR A 312 11.37 -14.74 -23.99
N ASP A 313 10.74 -15.52 -23.11
CA ASP A 313 9.88 -16.63 -23.49
C ASP A 313 8.43 -16.18 -23.69
N LEU A 314 7.79 -16.66 -24.76
CA LEU A 314 6.41 -16.31 -25.11
C LEU A 314 5.41 -16.75 -24.05
N ARG A 315 5.61 -17.93 -23.41
CA ARG A 315 4.74 -18.44 -22.35
C ARG A 315 4.84 -17.59 -21.09
N ASP A 316 6.04 -17.12 -20.77
CA ASP A 316 6.23 -16.21 -19.63
C ASP A 316 5.50 -14.86 -19.86
N ALA A 317 5.53 -14.34 -21.09
CA ALA A 317 4.78 -13.14 -21.45
C ALA A 317 3.26 -13.35 -21.34
N GLN A 318 2.76 -14.53 -21.76
CA GLN A 318 1.36 -14.93 -21.60
C GLN A 318 0.96 -15.02 -20.11
N ILE A 319 1.79 -15.63 -19.27
CA ILE A 319 1.57 -15.73 -17.81
C ILE A 319 1.52 -14.33 -17.20
N LEU A 320 2.45 -13.44 -17.57
CA LEU A 320 2.47 -12.07 -17.07
C LEU A 320 1.21 -11.30 -17.47
N ARG A 321 0.71 -11.48 -18.69
CA ARG A 321 -0.56 -10.92 -19.15
C ARG A 321 -1.76 -11.37 -18.29
N ILE A 322 -1.80 -12.64 -17.91
CA ILE A 322 -2.84 -13.18 -17.00
C ILE A 322 -2.72 -12.54 -15.61
N LYS A 323 -1.50 -12.39 -15.08
CA LYS A 323 -1.26 -11.72 -13.80
C LYS A 323 -1.76 -10.28 -13.82
N ILE A 324 -1.48 -9.52 -14.89
CA ILE A 324 -2.00 -8.15 -15.08
C ILE A 324 -3.53 -8.14 -15.03
N ALA A 325 -4.19 -9.04 -15.75
CA ALA A 325 -5.65 -9.17 -15.74
C ALA A 325 -6.20 -9.40 -14.32
N LYS A 326 -5.55 -10.28 -13.55
CA LYS A 326 -5.98 -10.63 -12.19
C LYS A 326 -5.85 -9.46 -11.23
N VAL A 327 -4.76 -8.70 -11.32
CA VAL A 327 -4.57 -7.48 -10.53
C VAL A 327 -5.63 -6.44 -10.90
N GLY A 328 -5.97 -6.29 -12.18
CA GLY A 328 -7.07 -5.44 -12.63
C GLY A 328 -8.43 -5.82 -12.03
N GLU A 329 -8.74 -7.12 -11.96
CA GLU A 329 -9.96 -7.63 -11.31
C GLU A 329 -9.99 -7.27 -9.81
N ASN A 330 -8.84 -7.38 -9.12
CA ASN A 330 -8.74 -7.00 -7.71
C ASN A 330 -8.98 -5.50 -7.50
N VAL A 331 -8.43 -4.65 -8.37
CA VAL A 331 -8.67 -3.19 -8.35
C VAL A 331 -10.16 -2.89 -8.55
N ASP A 332 -10.81 -3.50 -9.54
CA ASP A 332 -12.26 -3.32 -9.78
C ASP A 332 -13.10 -3.76 -8.56
N ASN A 333 -12.81 -4.95 -8.02
CA ASN A 333 -13.50 -5.50 -6.87
C ASN A 333 -13.38 -4.61 -5.62
N ILE A 334 -12.18 -4.09 -5.33
CA ILE A 334 -11.99 -3.17 -4.20
C ILE A 334 -12.69 -1.84 -4.45
N SER A 335 -12.61 -1.29 -5.67
CA SER A 335 -13.30 -0.04 -6.02
C SER A 335 -14.82 -0.14 -5.84
N LYS A 336 -15.42 -1.30 -6.15
CA LYS A 336 -16.84 -1.58 -5.91
C LYS A 336 -17.17 -1.71 -4.43
N LYS A 337 -16.29 -2.37 -3.66
CA LYS A 337 -16.43 -2.43 -2.20
C LYS A 337 -16.41 -1.04 -1.60
N ILE A 338 -15.49 -0.16 -2.03
CA ILE A 338 -15.40 1.24 -1.58
C ILE A 338 -16.69 2.00 -1.90
N LEU A 339 -17.24 1.86 -3.10
CA LEU A 339 -18.51 2.48 -3.47
C LEU A 339 -19.67 2.03 -2.58
N ALA A 340 -19.68 0.76 -2.17
CA ALA A 340 -20.71 0.16 -1.31
C ALA A 340 -20.48 0.39 0.21
N ILE A 341 -19.40 1.05 0.64
CA ILE A 341 -19.17 1.32 2.07
C ILE A 341 -20.30 2.23 2.59
N GLY A 342 -21.06 1.72 3.57
CA GLY A 342 -22.15 2.46 4.23
C GLY A 342 -23.47 2.47 3.46
N THR A 343 -23.56 1.92 2.25
CA THR A 343 -24.82 1.93 1.48
C THR A 343 -25.85 0.92 1.99
N ALA A 344 -25.42 -0.07 2.77
CA ALA A 344 -26.29 -1.05 3.43
C ALA A 344 -26.79 -0.59 4.81
N ASP A 345 -26.31 0.56 5.31
CA ASP A 345 -26.74 1.12 6.59
C ASP A 345 -28.04 1.90 6.37
N ILE A 346 -29.19 1.26 6.66
CA ILE A 346 -30.53 1.80 6.39
C ILE A 346 -30.74 3.13 7.13
N ASP A 347 -30.09 3.30 8.28
CA ASP A 347 -30.26 4.47 9.15
C ASP A 347 -29.35 5.66 8.79
N ASN A 348 -28.23 5.43 8.08
CA ASN A 348 -27.27 6.50 7.81
C ASN A 348 -26.41 6.27 6.54
N PRO A 349 -27.03 6.26 5.34
CA PRO A 349 -26.29 6.09 4.10
C PRO A 349 -25.28 7.23 3.87
N PRO A 350 -24.15 6.98 3.19
CA PRO A 350 -23.19 8.01 2.85
C PRO A 350 -23.88 9.06 1.95
N GLN A 351 -23.99 10.29 2.44
CA GLN A 351 -24.55 11.43 1.71
C GLN A 351 -23.50 12.55 1.57
N GLY A 352 -23.71 13.42 0.58
CA GLY A 352 -22.87 14.59 0.35
C GLY A 352 -21.41 14.25 -0.02
N GLN A 353 -20.46 14.82 0.71
CA GLN A 353 -19.04 14.75 0.38
C GLN A 353 -18.45 13.33 0.47
N ALA A 354 -18.98 12.48 1.36
CA ALA A 354 -18.50 11.11 1.53
C ALA A 354 -18.84 10.23 0.31
N LEU A 355 -20.10 10.31 -0.17
CA LEU A 355 -20.51 9.60 -1.39
C LEU A 355 -19.74 10.08 -2.61
N LYS A 356 -19.53 11.40 -2.73
CA LYS A 356 -18.73 11.99 -3.81
C LYS A 356 -17.30 11.44 -3.80
N LEU A 357 -16.67 11.32 -2.63
CA LEU A 357 -15.34 10.72 -2.51
C LEU A 357 -15.33 9.27 -3.00
N HIS A 358 -16.31 8.45 -2.59
CA HIS A 358 -16.39 7.04 -3.02
C HIS A 358 -16.54 6.93 -4.54
N GLN A 359 -17.39 7.77 -5.14
CA GLN A 359 -17.59 7.85 -6.59
C GLN A 359 -16.31 8.28 -7.32
N MET A 360 -15.57 9.26 -6.78
CA MET A 360 -14.31 9.71 -7.37
C MET A 360 -13.23 8.62 -7.32
N ILE A 361 -13.14 7.87 -6.22
CA ILE A 361 -12.21 6.74 -6.10
C ILE A 361 -12.56 5.67 -7.15
N ARG A 362 -13.85 5.34 -7.29
CA ARG A 362 -14.34 4.40 -8.30
C ARG A 362 -14.03 4.88 -9.73
N ALA A 363 -14.29 6.14 -10.04
CA ALA A 363 -14.00 6.72 -11.35
C ALA A 363 -12.49 6.66 -11.66
N SER A 364 -11.63 7.02 -10.70
CA SER A 364 -10.17 6.94 -10.85
C SER A 364 -9.70 5.49 -11.13
N ALA A 365 -10.24 4.51 -10.40
CA ALA A 365 -9.95 3.10 -10.65
C ALA A 365 -10.40 2.68 -12.06
N MET A 366 -11.58 3.10 -12.51
CA MET A 366 -12.06 2.81 -13.87
C MET A 366 -11.18 3.42 -14.96
N ILE A 367 -10.75 4.68 -14.79
CA ILE A 367 -9.84 5.34 -15.72
C ILE A 367 -8.53 4.55 -15.81
N PHE A 368 -7.95 4.17 -14.68
CA PHE A 368 -6.75 3.33 -14.66
C PHE A 368 -6.95 2.00 -15.40
N LEU A 369 -8.04 1.28 -15.13
CA LEU A 369 -8.33 0.02 -15.82
C LEU A 369 -8.50 0.21 -17.35
N LYS A 370 -9.12 1.31 -17.77
CA LYS A 370 -9.33 1.62 -19.20
C LYS A 370 -8.04 2.02 -19.90
N GLU A 371 -7.28 2.95 -19.31
CA GLU A 371 -6.10 3.52 -19.96
C GLU A 371 -4.86 2.64 -19.86
N GLN A 372 -4.73 1.82 -18.82
CA GLN A 372 -3.52 1.03 -18.57
C GLN A 372 -3.69 -0.47 -18.84
N LEU A 373 -4.89 -1.04 -18.62
CA LEU A 373 -5.11 -2.48 -18.79
C LEU A 373 -5.86 -2.88 -20.07
N LEU A 374 -6.70 -1.99 -20.62
CA LEU A 374 -7.42 -2.29 -21.87
C LEU A 374 -6.65 -1.84 -23.14
N THR A 375 -5.56 -1.10 -22.97
CA THR A 375 -4.65 -0.62 -24.03
C THR A 375 -3.44 -1.52 -24.26
N ILE A 376 -3.36 -2.65 -23.54
CA ILE A 376 -2.23 -3.57 -23.62
C ILE A 376 -2.17 -4.22 -25.01
N PRO A 377 -1.04 -4.15 -25.73
CA PRO A 377 -0.86 -4.82 -27.03
C PRO A 377 -1.11 -6.32 -26.94
N SER A 378 -1.58 -6.95 -28.02
CA SER A 378 -1.65 -8.41 -28.11
C SER A 378 -0.28 -9.00 -28.40
N LEU A 379 0.06 -10.10 -27.74
CA LEU A 379 1.23 -10.91 -28.14
C LEU A 379 0.99 -11.52 -29.52
N PRO A 380 2.05 -11.71 -30.32
CA PRO A 380 1.99 -12.53 -31.52
C PRO A 380 1.49 -13.94 -31.20
N SER A 381 0.79 -14.57 -32.14
CA SER A 381 0.49 -16.01 -32.04
C SER A 381 1.78 -16.84 -32.06
N GLU A 382 1.72 -18.11 -31.64
CA GLU A 382 2.90 -18.98 -31.67
C GLU A 382 3.42 -19.14 -33.11
N GLU A 383 2.52 -19.24 -34.08
CA GLU A 383 2.85 -19.30 -35.51
C GLU A 383 3.48 -17.99 -36.02
N GLU A 384 2.89 -16.83 -35.68
CA GLU A 384 3.44 -15.52 -36.03
C GLU A 384 4.82 -15.29 -35.40
N TYR A 385 4.99 -15.70 -34.15
CA TYR A 385 6.26 -15.60 -33.45
C TYR A 385 7.34 -16.47 -34.10
N LEU A 386 7.02 -17.71 -34.48
CA LEU A 386 7.93 -18.58 -35.23
C LEU A 386 8.30 -17.98 -36.59
N ALA A 387 7.33 -17.40 -37.31
CA ALA A 387 7.59 -16.72 -38.59
C ALA A 387 8.51 -15.49 -38.42
N LEU A 388 8.30 -14.70 -37.36
CA LEU A 388 9.16 -13.56 -37.02
C LEU A 388 10.58 -14.01 -36.67
N GLN A 389 10.71 -15.09 -35.91
CA GLN A 389 12.00 -15.68 -35.55
C GLN A 389 12.75 -16.18 -36.78
N GLU A 390 12.06 -16.86 -37.70
CA GLU A 390 12.61 -17.33 -38.97
C GLU A 390 13.08 -16.15 -39.84
N SER A 391 12.23 -15.14 -40.03
CA SER A 391 12.57 -13.94 -40.80
C SER A 391 13.78 -13.22 -40.23
N ARG A 392 13.90 -13.15 -38.90
CA ARG A 392 15.07 -12.57 -38.23
C ARG A 392 16.33 -13.41 -38.47
N ARG A 393 16.22 -14.73 -38.36
CA ARG A 393 17.36 -15.64 -38.59
C ARG A 393 17.89 -15.50 -40.01
N GLN A 394 17.01 -15.48 -41.00
CA GLN A 394 17.37 -15.26 -42.40
C GLN A 394 18.10 -13.93 -42.61
N LYS A 395 17.60 -12.82 -42.06
CA LYS A 395 18.27 -11.50 -42.15
C LYS A 395 19.66 -11.49 -41.50
N ILE A 396 19.83 -12.22 -40.40
CA ILE A 396 21.13 -12.33 -39.72
C ILE A 396 22.09 -13.17 -40.58
N GLU A 397 21.63 -14.30 -41.12
CA GLU A 397 22.42 -15.15 -42.02
C GLU A 397 22.84 -14.42 -43.30
N GLU A 398 21.92 -13.67 -43.92
CA GLU A 398 22.21 -12.80 -45.07
C GLU A 398 23.26 -11.74 -44.73
N ARG A 399 23.17 -11.09 -43.57
CA ARG A 399 24.18 -10.12 -43.11
C ARG A 399 25.54 -10.78 -42.93
N ILE A 400 25.61 -11.94 -42.26
CA ILE A 400 26.86 -12.67 -42.03
C ILE A 400 27.46 -13.13 -43.37
N ALA A 401 26.63 -13.60 -44.31
CA ALA A 401 27.08 -14.00 -45.64
C ALA A 401 27.66 -12.82 -46.42
N TYR A 402 27.01 -11.65 -46.34
CA TYR A 402 27.49 -10.42 -46.95
C TYR A 402 28.81 -9.93 -46.34
N GLU A 403 28.94 -9.94 -45.01
CA GLU A 403 30.19 -9.60 -44.30
C GLU A 403 31.33 -10.55 -44.69
N ARG A 404 31.08 -11.87 -44.74
CA ARG A 404 32.06 -12.86 -45.21
C ARG A 404 32.47 -12.64 -46.67
N GLN A 405 31.55 -12.24 -47.54
CA GLN A 405 31.88 -11.93 -48.94
C GLN A 405 32.82 -10.72 -49.04
N LEU A 406 32.58 -9.67 -48.27
CA LEU A 406 33.45 -8.49 -48.22
C LEU A 406 34.86 -8.86 -47.72
N GLU A 407 34.97 -9.69 -46.69
CA GLU A 407 36.25 -10.16 -46.15
C GLU A 407 37.03 -11.01 -47.18
N ILE A 408 36.34 -11.90 -47.92
CA ILE A 408 36.95 -12.66 -49.02
C ILE A 408 37.43 -11.71 -50.14
N GLU A 409 36.65 -10.69 -50.48
CA GLU A 409 37.05 -9.71 -51.50
C GLU A 409 38.26 -8.87 -51.07
N GLU A 410 38.29 -8.46 -49.79
CA GLU A 410 39.40 -7.72 -49.19
C GLU A 410 40.68 -8.56 -49.15
N THR A 411 40.61 -9.80 -48.68
CA THR A 411 41.76 -10.73 -48.68
C THR A 411 42.27 -11.03 -50.10
N LEU A 412 41.40 -11.12 -51.10
CA LEU A 412 41.81 -11.23 -52.50
C LEU A 412 42.49 -9.95 -53.02
N LYS A 413 42.03 -8.77 -52.60
CA LYS A 413 42.70 -7.49 -52.91
C LYS A 413 44.06 -7.39 -52.22
N GLU A 414 44.17 -7.84 -50.97
CA GLU A 414 45.43 -7.92 -50.22
C GLU A 414 46.42 -8.85 -50.94
N ARG A 415 46.02 -10.07 -51.30
CA ARG A 415 46.87 -11.00 -52.09
C ARG A 415 47.31 -10.42 -53.43
N ARG A 416 46.47 -9.62 -54.10
CA ARG A 416 46.84 -8.89 -55.33
C ARG A 416 47.82 -7.76 -55.08
N ARG A 417 47.79 -7.13 -53.89
CA ARG A 417 48.78 -6.13 -53.44
C ARG A 417 50.09 -6.80 -53.03
N ASP A 418 50.05 -7.94 -52.35
CA ASP A 418 51.23 -8.73 -51.96
C ASP A 418 51.98 -9.28 -53.18
N HIS A 419 51.28 -9.76 -54.21
CA HIS A 419 51.89 -10.11 -55.50
C HIS A 419 52.54 -8.93 -56.25
N LYS A 420 52.34 -7.69 -55.78
CA LYS A 420 52.94 -6.46 -56.33
C LYS A 420 54.08 -5.90 -55.47
N ILE A 421 54.34 -6.46 -54.29
CA ILE A 421 55.37 -6.01 -53.33
C ILE A 421 56.37 -7.15 -53.09
N ASP A 422 56.87 -7.76 -54.16
CA ASP A 422 58.12 -8.54 -54.13
C ASP A 422 59.30 -7.63 -54.54
N HIS A 423 59.49 -6.55 -53.77
CA HIS A 423 60.78 -5.86 -53.60
C HIS A 423 60.68 -4.74 -52.55
N LYS A 424 60.83 -5.08 -51.26
CA LYS A 424 61.75 -4.43 -50.29
C LYS A 424 61.45 -4.84 -48.83
N ASN A 425 62.44 -5.54 -48.29
CA ASN A 425 62.93 -5.68 -46.90
C ASN A 425 62.16 -5.08 -45.69
N SER A 426 61.90 -5.99 -44.73
CA SER A 426 62.27 -6.03 -43.29
C SER A 426 61.83 -4.98 -42.25
N GLN A 427 61.34 -5.56 -41.13
CA GLN A 427 61.31 -5.11 -39.72
C GLN A 427 60.23 -4.09 -39.28
N ASN A 428 59.25 -4.54 -38.48
CA ASN A 428 59.31 -4.46 -37.02
C ASN A 428 58.05 -5.02 -36.34
N ILE A 429 58.28 -5.72 -35.23
CA ILE A 429 57.29 -6.26 -34.28
C ILE A 429 56.96 -5.17 -33.26
N THR A 430 55.68 -4.90 -33.00
CA THR A 430 55.20 -4.37 -31.69
C THR A 430 53.81 -4.91 -31.35
N PRO A 431 53.50 -5.19 -30.07
CA PRO A 431 52.26 -5.84 -29.66
C PRO A 431 51.16 -4.81 -29.33
N VAL A 432 49.95 -5.03 -29.87
CA VAL A 432 48.75 -4.24 -29.54
C VAL A 432 48.07 -4.84 -28.32
N LYS A 433 47.76 -3.99 -27.36
CA LYS A 433 47.11 -4.28 -26.08
C LYS A 433 45.64 -4.67 -26.26
N ASN A 434 45.24 -5.74 -25.58
CA ASN A 434 43.84 -6.05 -25.27
C ASN A 434 43.27 -4.96 -24.34
N ASN A 435 42.16 -4.34 -24.73
CA ASN A 435 41.32 -3.59 -23.81
C ASN A 435 40.21 -4.52 -23.33
N GLU A 436 40.33 -4.96 -22.07
CA GLU A 436 39.24 -5.59 -21.33
C GLU A 436 38.15 -4.54 -21.08
N ALA A 437 36.94 -4.80 -21.58
CA ALA A 437 35.76 -4.05 -21.20
C ALA A 437 35.37 -4.47 -19.77
N LEU A 438 35.49 -3.54 -18.84
CA LEU A 438 35.03 -3.64 -17.46
C LEU A 438 33.49 -3.76 -17.45
N MET A 439 32.98 -4.93 -17.12
CA MET A 439 31.54 -5.17 -16.96
C MET A 439 31.10 -4.62 -15.60
N GLU A 440 30.29 -3.57 -15.62
CA GLU A 440 29.74 -2.91 -14.44
C GLU A 440 28.65 -3.81 -13.81
N THR A 441 28.89 -4.28 -12.59
CA THR A 441 27.99 -5.18 -11.86
C THR A 441 26.81 -4.39 -11.28
N SER A 442 25.67 -4.40 -11.97
CA SER A 442 24.41 -3.94 -11.40
C SER A 442 23.94 -4.89 -10.29
N GLN A 443 23.55 -4.31 -9.14
CA GLN A 443 22.97 -4.93 -7.94
C GLN A 443 22.28 -6.28 -8.19
N GLY A 444 22.98 -7.35 -7.82
CA GLY A 444 22.53 -8.72 -8.03
C GLY A 444 21.39 -9.12 -7.10
N TRP A 445 20.33 -9.67 -7.68
CA TRP A 445 19.34 -10.44 -6.97
C TRP A 445 19.96 -11.73 -6.42
N THR A 446 19.75 -12.01 -5.13
CA THR A 446 20.16 -13.26 -4.49
C THR A 446 18.92 -14.11 -4.17
N PRO A 447 18.84 -15.37 -4.66
CA PRO A 447 17.74 -16.26 -4.33
C PRO A 447 17.68 -16.55 -2.83
N SER A 448 16.47 -16.59 -2.26
CA SER A 448 16.28 -16.84 -0.83
C SER A 448 16.47 -18.32 -0.50
N GLY A 449 17.46 -18.60 0.34
CA GLY A 449 17.71 -19.94 0.89
C GLY A 449 18.59 -20.82 -0.01
N ALA A 450 19.87 -20.50 -0.09
CA ALA A 450 20.89 -21.48 -0.45
C ALA A 450 20.99 -22.53 0.66
N VAL A 451 20.06 -23.49 0.69
CA VAL A 451 20.28 -24.74 1.42
C VAL A 451 21.32 -25.50 0.61
N ALA A 452 22.56 -25.51 1.09
CA ALA A 452 23.57 -26.43 0.62
C ALA A 452 23.01 -27.85 0.81
N ILE A 453 22.55 -28.46 -0.28
CA ILE A 453 22.27 -29.89 -0.30
C ILE A 453 23.65 -30.54 -0.20
N LEU A 454 23.89 -31.28 0.90
CA LEU A 454 25.09 -32.09 1.08
C LEU A 454 25.32 -32.98 -0.16
N PRO A 455 26.56 -33.17 -0.63
CA PRO A 455 26.81 -33.90 -1.86
C PRO A 455 26.36 -35.35 -1.71
N SER A 456 25.37 -35.76 -2.50
CA SER A 456 25.18 -37.18 -2.81
C SER A 456 26.29 -37.57 -3.78
N ALA A 457 27.12 -38.55 -3.40
CA ALA A 457 28.36 -38.93 -4.07
C ALA A 457 28.17 -39.62 -5.45
N SER A 458 27.16 -39.25 -6.24
CA SER A 458 26.83 -39.93 -7.50
C SER A 458 26.32 -39.03 -8.65
N ILE A 459 26.43 -37.71 -8.55
CA ILE A 459 25.94 -36.80 -9.59
C ILE A 459 27.09 -35.93 -10.10
N ASP A 460 27.27 -35.91 -11.42
CA ASP A 460 28.22 -35.05 -12.14
C ASP A 460 28.05 -33.58 -11.71
N PRO A 461 29.13 -32.85 -11.35
CA PRO A 461 29.05 -31.47 -10.87
C PRO A 461 28.36 -30.53 -11.87
N ILE A 462 28.44 -30.81 -13.17
CA ILE A 462 27.73 -30.03 -14.20
C ILE A 462 26.22 -30.26 -14.10
N ILE A 463 25.78 -31.51 -13.83
CA ILE A 463 24.35 -31.84 -13.65
C ILE A 463 23.80 -31.16 -12.38
N GLU A 464 24.58 -31.11 -11.30
CA GLU A 464 24.21 -30.39 -10.09
C GLU A 464 24.03 -28.89 -10.36
N GLN A 465 24.96 -28.28 -11.10
CA GLN A 465 24.86 -26.88 -11.49
C GLN A 465 23.65 -26.59 -12.40
N MET A 466 23.31 -27.50 -13.33
CA MET A 466 22.05 -27.42 -14.10
C MET A 466 20.81 -27.44 -13.18
N SER A 467 20.81 -28.30 -12.17
CA SER A 467 19.71 -28.40 -11.19
C SER A 467 19.54 -27.10 -10.40
N ASN A 468 20.66 -26.52 -9.94
CA ASN A 468 20.68 -25.26 -9.20
C ASN A 468 20.15 -24.09 -10.07
N LEU A 469 20.62 -23.97 -11.32
CA LEU A 469 20.11 -22.97 -12.26
C LEU A 469 18.61 -23.12 -12.51
N ARG A 470 18.09 -24.34 -12.68
CA ARG A 470 16.65 -24.60 -12.82
C ARG A 470 15.84 -24.14 -11.60
N SER A 471 16.38 -24.33 -10.39
CA SER A 471 15.75 -23.85 -9.15
C SER A 471 15.70 -22.32 -9.10
N TYR A 472 16.80 -21.65 -9.45
CA TYR A 472 16.86 -20.19 -9.48
C TYR A 472 15.95 -19.57 -10.54
N ILE A 473 15.87 -20.18 -11.73
CA ILE A 473 14.91 -19.77 -12.76
C ILE A 473 13.47 -19.85 -12.21
N LYS A 474 13.12 -20.93 -11.52
CA LYS A 474 11.79 -21.09 -10.92
C LYS A 474 11.48 -20.00 -9.89
N GLN A 475 12.45 -19.64 -9.04
CA GLN A 475 12.30 -18.57 -8.05
C GLN A 475 12.17 -17.19 -8.72
N ALA A 476 13.02 -16.89 -9.71
CA ALA A 476 12.98 -15.64 -10.46
C ALA A 476 11.64 -15.46 -11.22
N LYS A 477 11.10 -16.54 -11.83
CA LYS A 477 9.75 -16.55 -12.43
C LYS A 477 8.65 -16.29 -11.41
N ALA A 478 8.77 -16.83 -10.20
CA ALA A 478 7.81 -16.58 -9.12
C ALA A 478 7.83 -15.11 -8.67
N GLU A 479 9.02 -14.50 -8.58
CA GLU A 479 9.22 -13.10 -8.22
C GLU A 479 9.00 -12.11 -9.38
N CYS A 480 8.69 -12.60 -10.58
CA CYS A 480 8.51 -11.81 -11.81
C CYS A 480 9.76 -11.02 -12.22
N LYS A 481 10.94 -11.59 -11.94
CA LYS A 481 12.27 -11.07 -12.28
C LYS A 481 12.72 -11.63 -13.62
N PHE A 482 12.04 -11.18 -14.68
CA PHE A 482 12.17 -11.80 -16.01
C PHE A 482 13.50 -11.49 -16.72
N ASP A 483 14.18 -10.39 -16.35
CA ASP A 483 15.52 -10.10 -16.85
C ASP A 483 16.55 -11.11 -16.29
N GLU A 484 16.42 -11.46 -15.01
CA GLU A 484 17.19 -12.51 -14.35
C GLU A 484 16.84 -13.90 -14.88
N VAL A 485 15.55 -14.17 -15.17
CA VAL A 485 15.12 -15.41 -15.84
C VAL A 485 15.80 -15.56 -17.19
N ALA A 486 15.76 -14.53 -18.04
CA ALA A 486 16.39 -14.54 -19.36
C ALA A 486 17.89 -14.86 -19.25
N THR A 487 18.57 -14.21 -18.31
CA THR A 487 20.00 -14.43 -18.06
C THR A 487 20.28 -15.86 -17.58
N LEU A 488 19.51 -16.36 -16.62
CA LEU A 488 19.68 -17.71 -16.07
C LEU A 488 19.34 -18.81 -17.11
N GLU A 489 18.34 -18.58 -17.97
CA GLU A 489 18.00 -19.49 -19.07
C GLU A 489 19.09 -19.52 -20.15
N SER A 490 19.73 -18.38 -20.46
CA SER A 490 20.91 -18.33 -21.33
C SER A 490 22.05 -19.16 -20.75
N ASN A 491 22.40 -18.91 -19.48
CA ASN A 491 23.45 -19.65 -18.78
C ASN A 491 23.18 -21.16 -18.74
N LEU A 492 21.92 -21.56 -18.51
CA LEU A 492 21.53 -22.96 -18.51
C LEU A 492 21.69 -23.59 -19.90
N ARG A 493 21.37 -22.87 -20.97
CA ARG A 493 21.51 -23.33 -22.36
C ARG A 493 22.98 -23.50 -22.75
N GLU A 494 23.84 -22.56 -22.34
CA GLU A 494 25.28 -22.65 -22.53
C GLU A 494 25.87 -23.86 -21.80
N LEU A 495 25.49 -24.05 -20.53
CA LEU A 495 25.95 -25.18 -19.73
C LEU A 495 25.49 -26.54 -20.31
N GLN A 496 24.25 -26.59 -20.83
CA GLN A 496 23.73 -27.77 -21.54
C GLN A 496 24.52 -28.05 -22.81
N SER A 497 24.81 -27.03 -23.61
CA SER A 497 25.58 -27.17 -24.85
C SER A 497 27.00 -27.66 -24.57
N ALA A 498 27.66 -27.11 -23.55
CA ALA A 498 28.97 -27.56 -23.09
C ALA A 498 28.97 -29.01 -22.60
N TYR A 499 27.95 -29.40 -21.82
CA TYR A 499 27.79 -30.77 -21.35
C TYR A 499 27.60 -31.78 -22.50
N PHE A 500 26.78 -31.44 -23.49
CA PHE A 500 26.59 -32.29 -24.68
C PHE A 500 27.87 -32.41 -25.51
N ALA A 501 28.64 -31.32 -25.66
CA ALA A 501 29.93 -31.36 -26.34
C ALA A 501 30.94 -32.25 -25.60
N MET A 502 31.03 -32.15 -24.27
CA MET A 502 31.90 -32.99 -23.43
C MET A 502 31.56 -34.48 -23.52
N LYS A 503 30.26 -34.81 -23.53
CA LYS A 503 29.81 -36.20 -23.73
C LYS A 503 30.19 -36.74 -25.10
N GLN A 504 30.01 -35.94 -26.16
CA GLN A 504 30.38 -36.35 -27.53
C GLN A 504 31.89 -36.53 -27.69
N SER A 505 32.73 -35.75 -26.98
CA SER A 505 34.19 -35.92 -26.99
C SER A 505 34.71 -37.08 -26.15
N ASN A 506 33.90 -37.63 -25.23
CA ASN A 506 34.28 -38.79 -24.41
C ASN A 506 33.82 -40.13 -25.01
N ASP A 507 32.91 -40.11 -25.99
CA ASP A 507 32.37 -41.28 -26.69
C ASP A 507 33.03 -41.50 -28.08
N GLY A 508 34.03 -40.70 -28.45
CA GLY A 508 34.85 -40.85 -29.67
C GLY A 508 36.32 -41.02 -29.35
#